data_AF-A0A427XX75-F1
#
_entry.id   AF-A0A427XX75-F1
#
_cell.length_a   1.000
_cell.length_b   1.000
_cell.length_c   1.000
_cell.angle_alpha   90.00
_cell.angle_beta   90.00
_cell.angle_gamma   90.00
#
_symmetry.space_group_name_H-M   'P 1'
#
loop_
_entity.id
_entity.type
_entity.pdbx_description
1 polymer ?
#
loop_
_entity_poly.entity_id
_entity_poly.type
_entity_poly.pdbx_seq_one_letter_code
_entity_poly.pdbx_strand_id
1 'polypeptide(L)'
;MARRYPYASVIDDAKKQLPEWAFEPAFIAGASAVLAVAGTLGAARGYRRWFKRIPNADSVTGSIIEKQPFIKGVVTRVGDGDGFRLYHTPGPFWRWPLKFRRVPTGVKDLKNQTLSIRIAGVDAPEMAHFGNPAQPHAKESFDWLVKEVTGKVVRCQLLRKDQYNRIVGLPYIHRTILPDKPLPLMMLKEGMAVVYTQGGSEYGPWGLEKMQRLEDEAKRAKRGMWASRNVQLPSDYKKRVKEGETPIVETKSSKKSAEPGFFEKLGRWLGSKT
;
A
#
# COMPACT_ATOMS: atom_id res chain seq x y z
N MET A 1 35.47 43.69 -41.00
CA MET A 1 34.43 44.24 -40.11
C MET A 1 34.10 43.22 -39.03
N ALA A 2 34.67 43.36 -37.83
CA ALA A 2 34.34 42.50 -36.71
C ALA A 2 33.01 42.97 -36.09
N ARG A 3 31.96 42.14 -36.15
CA ARG A 3 30.69 42.41 -35.45
C ARG A 3 30.97 42.42 -33.95
N ARG A 4 30.94 43.58 -33.31
CA ARG A 4 30.86 43.68 -31.84
C ARG A 4 29.56 43.01 -31.40
N TYR A 5 29.66 41.89 -30.70
CA TYR A 5 28.49 41.17 -30.18
C TYR A 5 27.77 42.05 -29.13
N PRO A 6 26.43 42.14 -29.16
CA PRO A 6 25.62 42.99 -28.27
C PRO A 6 25.63 42.57 -26.78
N TYR A 7 26.41 41.55 -26.42
CA TYR A 7 26.53 41.07 -25.04
C TYR A 7 27.44 41.92 -24.17
N ALA A 8 28.45 42.57 -24.75
CA ALA A 8 29.38 43.42 -24.00
C ALA A 8 28.67 44.63 -23.38
N SER A 9 27.75 45.26 -24.13
CA SER A 9 27.01 46.44 -23.68
C SER A 9 26.10 46.16 -22.49
N VAL A 10 25.46 44.99 -22.42
CA VAL A 10 24.56 44.64 -21.31
C VAL A 10 25.31 44.49 -19.99
N ILE A 11 26.51 43.90 -20.01
CA ILE A 11 27.35 43.74 -18.83
C ILE A 11 27.90 45.10 -18.40
N ASP A 12 28.33 45.92 -19.35
CA ASP A 12 28.88 47.25 -19.06
C ASP A 12 27.80 48.21 -18.52
N ASP A 13 26.57 48.12 -19.02
CA ASP A 13 25.43 48.90 -18.53
C ASP A 13 24.99 48.43 -17.13
N ALA A 14 25.03 47.12 -16.85
CA ALA A 14 24.76 46.59 -15.51
C ALA A 14 25.84 47.00 -14.49
N LYS A 15 27.11 47.06 -14.90
CA LYS A 15 28.21 47.53 -14.04
C LYS A 15 28.07 48.99 -13.64
N LYS A 16 27.57 49.85 -14.55
CA LYS A 16 27.31 51.27 -14.26
C LYS A 16 26.20 51.50 -13.22
N GLN A 17 25.31 50.53 -13.03
CA GLN A 17 24.20 50.61 -12.08
C GLN A 17 24.54 50.08 -10.68
N LEU A 18 25.69 49.40 -10.53
CA LEU A 18 26.12 48.82 -9.26
C LEU A 18 27.15 49.73 -8.58
N PRO A 19 27.12 49.84 -7.24
CA PRO A 19 28.10 50.62 -6.51
C PRO A 19 29.49 49.96 -6.55
N GLU A 20 30.56 50.74 -6.47
CA GLU A 20 31.94 50.25 -6.63
C GLU A 20 32.33 49.16 -5.62
N TRP A 21 31.82 49.24 -4.39
CA TRP A 21 32.05 48.22 -3.35
C TRP A 21 31.53 46.83 -3.73
N ALA A 22 30.58 46.74 -4.67
CA ALA A 22 30.06 45.46 -5.15
C ALA A 22 31.11 44.66 -5.93
N PHE A 23 32.17 45.33 -6.42
CA PHE A 23 33.27 44.71 -7.16
C PHE A 23 34.51 44.46 -6.28
N GLU A 24 34.48 44.84 -5.00
CA GLU A 24 35.59 44.59 -4.09
C GLU A 24 35.77 43.07 -3.85
N PRO A 25 37.00 42.53 -3.94
CA PRO A 25 37.26 41.10 -3.74
C PRO A 25 36.76 40.57 -2.39
N ALA A 26 36.88 41.37 -1.33
CA ALA A 26 36.40 41.02 0.00
C ALA A 26 34.87 40.93 0.06
N PHE A 27 34.17 41.89 -0.56
CA PHE A 27 32.72 41.87 -0.65
C PHE A 27 32.22 40.68 -1.48
N ILE A 28 32.80 40.44 -2.66
CA ILE A 28 32.44 39.31 -3.51
C ILE A 28 32.67 37.98 -2.77
N ALA A 29 33.81 37.84 -2.08
CA ALA A 29 34.12 36.65 -1.30
C ALA A 29 33.12 36.44 -0.16
N GLY A 30 32.79 37.51 0.58
CA GLY A 30 31.78 37.48 1.64
C GLY A 30 30.38 37.13 1.13
N ALA A 31 29.91 37.79 0.08
CA ALA A 31 28.61 37.53 -0.53
C ALA A 31 28.51 36.09 -1.09
N SER A 32 29.56 35.62 -1.76
CA SER A 32 29.65 34.24 -2.28
C SER A 32 29.62 33.21 -1.15
N ALA A 33 30.33 33.45 -0.05
CA ALA A 33 30.32 32.59 1.11
C ALA A 33 28.92 32.51 1.75
N VAL A 34 28.25 33.66 1.94
CA VAL A 34 26.88 33.71 2.47
C VAL A 34 25.90 32.95 1.57
N LEU A 35 25.96 33.17 0.25
CA LEU A 35 25.12 32.45 -0.71
C LEU A 35 25.39 30.94 -0.70
N ALA A 36 26.65 30.53 -0.60
CA ALA A 36 27.02 29.11 -0.53
C ALA A 36 26.47 28.45 0.74
N VAL A 37 26.59 29.11 1.91
CA VAL A 37 26.04 28.62 3.18
C VAL A 37 24.51 28.54 3.10
N ALA A 38 23.85 29.62 2.68
CA ALA A 38 22.39 29.67 2.56
C ALA A 38 21.86 28.63 1.57
N GLY A 39 22.51 28.49 0.41
CA GLY A 39 22.19 27.48 -0.61
C GLY A 39 22.36 26.06 -0.08
N THR A 40 23.44 25.79 0.65
CA THR A 40 23.71 24.47 1.25
C THR A 40 22.66 24.11 2.31
N LEU A 41 22.33 25.04 3.21
CA LEU A 41 21.31 24.84 4.24
C LEU A 41 19.91 24.66 3.60
N GLY A 42 19.59 25.46 2.59
CA GLY A 42 18.37 25.34 1.80
C GLY A 42 18.26 23.98 1.10
N ALA A 43 19.31 23.55 0.42
CA ALA A 43 19.38 22.24 -0.24
C ALA A 43 19.26 21.09 0.76
N ALA A 44 19.95 21.15 1.89
CA ALA A 44 19.87 20.14 2.95
C ALA A 44 18.46 20.06 3.58
N ARG A 45 17.77 21.19 3.72
CA ARG A 45 16.38 21.24 4.20
C ARG A 45 15.41 20.70 3.15
N GLY A 46 15.56 21.09 1.90
CA GLY A 46 14.78 20.57 0.77
C GLY A 46 14.94 19.05 0.60
N TYR A 47 16.17 18.53 0.70
CA TYR A 47 16.46 17.11 0.67
C TYR A 47 15.71 16.36 1.78
N ARG A 48 15.80 16.84 3.02
CA ARG A 48 15.10 16.24 4.17
C ARG A 48 13.58 16.27 4.02
N ARG A 49 13.03 17.30 3.37
CA ARG A 49 11.57 17.49 3.21
C ARG A 49 10.96 16.65 2.08
N TRP A 50 11.68 16.47 0.97
CA TRP A 50 11.11 15.90 -0.26
C TRP A 50 11.83 14.65 -0.80
N PHE A 51 13.10 14.45 -0.45
CA PHE A 51 13.93 13.40 -1.04
C PHE A 51 14.39 12.33 -0.04
N LYS A 52 14.35 12.62 1.26
CA LYS A 52 14.72 11.65 2.30
C LYS A 52 13.71 10.50 2.32
N ARG A 53 14.21 9.26 2.19
CA ARG A 53 13.40 8.05 2.26
C ARG A 53 13.07 7.69 3.71
N ILE A 54 11.82 7.31 3.94
CA ILE A 54 11.33 6.59 5.13
C ILE A 54 11.48 5.08 4.88
N PRO A 55 12.47 4.40 5.46
CA PRO A 55 12.71 2.97 5.22
C PRO A 55 11.68 2.06 5.89
N ASN A 56 11.21 2.37 7.09
CA ASN A 56 10.34 1.48 7.87
C ASN A 56 9.44 2.28 8.83
N ALA A 57 8.52 1.60 9.51
CA ALA A 57 7.56 2.25 10.39
C ALA A 57 8.22 2.90 11.63
N ASP A 58 9.42 2.45 12.04
CA ASP A 58 10.16 3.05 13.15
C ASP A 58 10.72 4.43 12.79
N SER A 59 11.07 4.63 11.52
CA SER A 59 11.50 5.94 11.02
C SER A 59 10.38 6.97 10.88
N VAL A 60 9.12 6.56 11.10
CA VAL A 60 7.95 7.45 11.07
C VAL A 60 7.68 7.96 12.49
N THR A 61 8.02 9.23 12.73
CA THR A 61 7.81 9.89 14.03
C THR A 61 6.37 10.37 14.20
N GLY A 62 5.95 10.59 15.44
CA GLY A 62 4.62 11.17 15.75
C GLY A 62 4.38 12.50 15.02
N SER A 63 5.37 13.38 14.99
CA SER A 63 5.32 14.66 14.26
C SER A 63 5.17 14.53 12.73
N ILE A 64 5.53 13.38 12.15
CA ILE A 64 5.24 13.08 10.75
C ILE A 64 3.77 12.65 10.63
N ILE A 65 3.31 11.75 11.50
CA ILE A 65 1.94 11.24 11.51
C ILE A 65 0.91 12.34 11.74
N GLU A 66 1.16 13.27 12.67
CA GLU A 66 0.28 14.41 12.98
C GLU A 66 -0.05 15.25 11.74
N LYS A 67 0.87 15.34 10.78
CA LYS A 67 0.69 16.09 9.53
C LYS A 67 -0.07 15.30 8.47
N GLN A 68 -0.36 14.03 8.75
CA GLN A 68 -0.97 13.04 7.88
C GLN A 68 -0.51 13.12 6.41
N PRO A 69 0.80 13.02 6.14
CA PRO A 69 1.34 13.29 4.83
C PRO A 69 0.98 12.18 3.84
N PHE A 70 0.89 12.56 2.58
CA PHE A 70 0.93 11.62 1.47
C PHE A 70 2.38 11.24 1.17
N ILE A 71 2.64 9.93 1.19
CA ILE A 71 3.89 9.36 0.68
C ILE A 71 3.63 8.60 -0.61
N LYS A 72 4.67 8.48 -1.44
CA LYS A 72 4.62 7.71 -2.69
C LYS A 72 5.57 6.53 -2.61
N GLY A 73 5.13 5.36 -3.01
CA GLY A 73 5.97 4.17 -2.99
C GLY A 73 5.51 3.12 -3.99
N VAL A 74 6.30 2.06 -4.11
CA VAL A 74 5.97 0.86 -4.89
C VAL A 74 5.62 -0.26 -3.92
N VAL A 75 4.52 -0.96 -4.19
CA VAL A 75 4.14 -2.12 -3.37
C VAL A 75 5.01 -3.30 -3.74
N THR A 76 5.72 -3.84 -2.75
CA THR A 76 6.70 -4.92 -2.95
C THR A 76 6.11 -6.29 -2.65
N ARG A 77 5.24 -6.39 -1.64
CA ARG A 77 4.63 -7.65 -1.19
C ARG A 77 3.31 -7.39 -0.50
N VAL A 78 2.35 -8.29 -0.67
CA VAL A 78 1.11 -8.35 0.12
C VAL A 78 1.28 -9.43 1.19
N GLY A 79 0.96 -9.11 2.44
CA GLY A 79 1.08 -10.01 3.58
C GLY A 79 -0.27 -10.63 3.95
N ASP A 80 -1.29 -9.77 4.01
CA ASP A 80 -2.64 -10.08 4.48
C ASP A 80 -3.67 -9.51 3.48
N GLY A 81 -4.94 -9.90 3.63
CA GLY A 81 -6.03 -9.43 2.76
C GLY A 81 -6.35 -7.94 2.86
N ASP A 82 -5.88 -7.25 3.90
CA ASP A 82 -6.14 -5.84 4.21
C ASP A 82 -4.84 -5.02 4.37
N GLY A 83 -3.69 -5.56 3.95
CA GLY A 83 -2.40 -4.93 4.20
C GLY A 83 -1.27 -5.34 3.26
N PHE A 84 -0.33 -4.42 3.05
CA PHE A 84 0.81 -4.65 2.15
C PHE A 84 2.08 -3.92 2.59
N ARG A 85 3.21 -4.29 2.00
CA ARG A 85 4.52 -3.69 2.20
C ARG A 85 4.80 -2.67 1.11
N LEU A 86 5.07 -1.43 1.51
CA LEU A 86 5.32 -0.31 0.62
C LEU A 86 6.79 0.10 0.72
N TYR A 87 7.50 0.10 -0.41
CA TYR A 87 8.83 0.68 -0.52
C TYR A 87 8.70 2.15 -0.91
N HIS A 88 9.10 3.06 -0.03
CA HIS A 88 8.96 4.50 -0.24
C HIS A 88 9.93 5.01 -1.32
N THR A 89 9.41 5.75 -2.29
CA THR A 89 10.13 6.29 -3.45
C THR A 89 10.00 7.81 -3.51
N PRO A 90 10.72 8.57 -2.66
CA PRO A 90 10.61 10.02 -2.60
C PRO A 90 11.30 10.72 -3.77
N GLY A 91 10.71 11.83 -4.20
CA GLY A 91 11.27 12.69 -5.23
C GLY A 91 11.27 12.07 -6.64
N PRO A 92 12.07 12.66 -7.55
CA PRO A 92 12.20 12.21 -8.93
C PRO A 92 13.11 10.97 -9.06
N PHE A 93 13.25 10.51 -10.30
CA PHE A 93 14.17 9.44 -10.75
C PHE A 93 13.82 7.99 -10.43
N TRP A 94 12.63 7.74 -9.90
CA TRP A 94 12.09 6.38 -9.70
C TRP A 94 11.31 5.85 -10.91
N ARG A 95 10.99 6.73 -11.87
CA ARG A 95 10.13 6.43 -13.04
C ARG A 95 10.71 7.08 -14.30
N TRP A 96 10.31 6.55 -15.45
CA TRP A 96 10.61 7.10 -16.78
C TRP A 96 10.11 8.55 -16.89
N PRO A 97 10.82 9.47 -17.57
CA PRO A 97 11.98 9.25 -18.46
C PRO A 97 13.34 9.14 -17.78
N LEU A 98 13.54 9.71 -16.61
CA LEU A 98 14.87 9.78 -15.95
C LEU A 98 15.01 8.72 -14.84
N LYS A 99 14.89 7.43 -15.17
CA LYS A 99 14.87 6.34 -14.15
C LYS A 99 16.28 5.88 -13.74
N PHE A 100 16.94 6.64 -12.85
CA PHE A 100 18.25 6.28 -12.29
C PHE A 100 18.18 5.47 -10.99
N ARG A 101 17.03 5.50 -10.30
CA ARG A 101 16.81 4.74 -9.05
C ARG A 101 16.02 3.48 -9.31
N ARG A 102 16.38 2.39 -8.61
CA ARG A 102 15.72 1.08 -8.72
C ARG A 102 15.15 0.67 -7.37
N VAL A 103 14.01 0.00 -7.43
CA VAL A 103 13.41 -0.65 -6.26
C VAL A 103 14.01 -2.05 -6.16
N PRO A 104 14.60 -2.44 -5.01
CA PRO A 104 15.12 -3.79 -4.82
C PRO A 104 14.00 -4.83 -4.92
N THR A 105 14.32 -6.02 -5.44
CA THR A 105 13.41 -7.17 -5.51
C THR A 105 13.80 -8.28 -4.54
N GLY A 106 15.05 -8.30 -4.06
CA GLY A 106 15.57 -9.32 -3.15
C GLY A 106 14.95 -9.23 -1.76
N VAL A 107 14.61 -10.38 -1.16
CA VAL A 107 14.03 -10.45 0.19
C VAL A 107 14.98 -9.86 1.24
N LYS A 108 16.29 -10.09 1.12
CA LYS A 108 17.31 -9.54 2.02
C LYS A 108 17.35 -8.02 1.96
N ASP A 109 17.32 -7.45 0.76
CA ASP A 109 17.39 -6.00 0.54
C ASP A 109 16.11 -5.27 0.98
N LEU A 110 14.97 -5.95 0.96
CA LEU A 110 13.69 -5.40 1.39
C LEU A 110 13.46 -5.52 2.90
N LYS A 111 14.23 -6.35 3.61
CA LYS A 111 14.13 -6.51 5.06
C LYS A 111 14.39 -5.17 5.75
N ASN A 112 13.43 -4.72 6.56
CA ASN A 112 13.46 -3.43 7.26
C ASN A 112 13.61 -2.19 6.34
N GLN A 113 13.32 -2.34 5.03
CA GLN A 113 13.35 -1.27 4.03
C GLN A 113 11.96 -0.99 3.42
N THR A 114 10.90 -1.52 4.04
CA THR A 114 9.52 -1.32 3.62
C THR A 114 8.63 -0.92 4.79
N LEU A 115 7.62 -0.10 4.52
CA LEU A 115 6.56 0.24 5.45
C LEU A 115 5.47 -0.83 5.41
N SER A 116 5.05 -1.33 6.58
CA SER A 116 3.83 -2.14 6.67
C SER A 116 2.62 -1.20 6.67
N ILE A 117 1.78 -1.29 5.65
CA ILE A 117 0.56 -0.48 5.53
C ILE A 117 -0.65 -1.37 5.82
N ARG A 118 -1.48 -0.98 6.80
CA ARG A 118 -2.83 -1.49 6.99
C ARG A 118 -3.80 -0.52 6.30
N ILE A 119 -4.67 -1.06 5.46
CA ILE A 119 -5.64 -0.26 4.71
C ILE A 119 -6.71 0.25 5.69
N ALA A 120 -6.95 1.55 5.71
CA ALA A 120 -7.92 2.16 6.62
C ALA A 120 -9.36 1.94 6.16
N GLY A 121 -10.26 1.75 7.14
CA GLY A 121 -11.71 1.69 6.92
C GLY A 121 -12.25 0.37 6.37
N VAL A 122 -11.39 -0.59 6.07
CA VAL A 122 -11.77 -1.91 5.52
C VAL A 122 -11.13 -3.03 6.32
N ASP A 123 -11.82 -4.18 6.39
CA ASP A 123 -11.31 -5.44 6.95
C ASP A 123 -11.61 -6.55 5.94
N ALA A 124 -10.58 -7.31 5.57
CA ALA A 124 -10.72 -8.43 4.64
C ALA A 124 -10.95 -9.74 5.39
N PRO A 125 -11.51 -10.78 4.74
CA PRO A 125 -11.61 -12.10 5.36
C PRO A 125 -10.23 -12.66 5.72
N GLU A 126 -10.11 -13.20 6.92
CA GLU A 126 -8.81 -13.65 7.46
C GLU A 126 -8.36 -14.95 6.79
N MET A 127 -7.09 -14.98 6.40
CA MET A 127 -6.44 -16.20 5.92
C MET A 127 -6.18 -17.17 7.08
N ALA A 128 -5.92 -18.45 6.74
CA ALA A 128 -5.56 -19.44 7.74
C ALA A 128 -4.28 -19.01 8.47
N HIS A 129 -4.35 -18.90 9.80
CA HIS A 129 -3.23 -18.45 10.62
C HIS A 129 -3.19 -19.20 11.95
N PHE A 130 -2.01 -19.69 12.32
CA PHE A 130 -1.73 -20.39 13.59
C PHE A 130 -2.72 -21.50 13.94
N GLY A 131 -3.06 -22.37 12.98
CA GLY A 131 -3.96 -23.51 13.19
C GLY A 131 -5.45 -23.18 13.07
N ASN A 132 -5.83 -21.91 12.95
CA ASN A 132 -7.21 -21.54 12.66
C ASN A 132 -7.51 -21.65 11.15
N PRO A 133 -8.70 -22.14 10.76
CA PRO A 133 -9.04 -22.27 9.35
C PRO A 133 -9.23 -20.90 8.69
N ALA A 134 -9.00 -20.83 7.38
CA ALA A 134 -9.30 -19.61 6.63
C ALA A 134 -10.81 -19.33 6.65
N GLN A 135 -11.16 -18.04 6.66
CA GLN A 135 -12.53 -17.63 6.40
C GLN A 135 -12.92 -17.94 4.94
N PRO A 136 -14.22 -18.16 4.66
CA PRO A 136 -14.72 -18.19 3.30
C PRO A 136 -14.29 -16.93 2.53
N HIS A 137 -13.87 -17.09 1.28
CA HIS A 137 -13.41 -16.03 0.39
C HIS A 137 -12.09 -15.32 0.76
N ALA A 138 -11.39 -15.74 1.82
CA ALA A 138 -10.12 -15.10 2.21
C ALA A 138 -9.04 -15.18 1.11
N LYS A 139 -8.94 -16.32 0.43
CA LYS A 139 -7.95 -16.52 -0.63
C LYS A 139 -8.25 -15.63 -1.84
N GLU A 140 -9.51 -15.56 -2.26
CA GLU A 140 -9.96 -14.75 -3.39
C GLU A 140 -9.71 -13.26 -3.13
N SER A 141 -10.02 -12.78 -1.92
CA SER A 141 -9.74 -11.40 -1.50
C SER A 141 -8.23 -11.10 -1.51
N PHE A 142 -7.41 -12.03 -1.01
CA PHE A 142 -5.96 -11.89 -1.01
C PHE A 142 -5.39 -11.86 -2.44
N ASP A 143 -5.79 -12.81 -3.29
CA ASP A 143 -5.32 -12.91 -4.68
C ASP A 143 -5.73 -11.67 -5.49
N TRP A 144 -6.94 -11.14 -5.25
CA TRP A 144 -7.39 -9.88 -5.83
C TRP A 144 -6.49 -8.72 -5.42
N LEU A 145 -6.18 -8.59 -4.12
CA LEU A 145 -5.31 -7.52 -3.63
C LEU A 145 -3.91 -7.64 -4.23
N VAL A 146 -3.32 -8.84 -4.23
CA VAL A 146 -2.01 -9.12 -4.87
C VAL A 146 -2.01 -8.65 -6.31
N LYS A 147 -3.01 -9.03 -7.11
CA LYS A 147 -3.13 -8.61 -8.50
C LYS A 147 -3.28 -7.09 -8.64
N GLU A 148 -4.05 -6.47 -7.75
CA GLU A 148 -4.37 -5.05 -7.86
C GLU A 148 -3.26 -4.12 -7.41
N VAL A 149 -2.38 -4.50 -6.48
CA VAL A 149 -1.38 -3.57 -5.94
C VAL A 149 0.07 -3.95 -6.23
N THR A 150 0.40 -5.23 -6.44
CA THR A 150 1.80 -5.67 -6.55
C THR A 150 2.53 -4.99 -7.70
N GLY A 151 3.70 -4.42 -7.40
CA GLY A 151 4.52 -3.71 -8.39
C GLY A 151 3.96 -2.36 -8.84
N LYS A 152 2.74 -1.98 -8.43
CA LYS A 152 2.14 -0.69 -8.76
C LYS A 152 2.64 0.39 -7.81
N VAL A 153 2.63 1.62 -8.32
CA VAL A 153 2.93 2.81 -7.54
C VAL A 153 1.67 3.20 -6.77
N VAL A 154 1.81 3.42 -5.46
CA VAL A 154 0.72 3.82 -4.57
C VAL A 154 1.09 5.14 -3.90
N ARG A 155 0.14 6.06 -3.87
CA ARG A 155 0.15 7.22 -2.99
C ARG A 155 -0.63 6.87 -1.73
N CYS A 156 0.01 6.87 -0.58
CA CYS A 156 -0.61 6.49 0.69
C CYS A 156 -0.60 7.68 1.64
N GLN A 157 -1.77 8.07 2.15
CA GLN A 157 -1.84 8.99 3.28
C GLN A 157 -1.55 8.23 4.57
N LEU A 158 -0.56 8.67 5.35
CA LEU A 158 -0.27 8.07 6.65
C LEU A 158 -1.19 8.71 7.68
N LEU A 159 -1.95 7.88 8.40
CA LEU A 159 -2.97 8.38 9.32
C LEU A 159 -2.55 8.22 10.78
N ARG A 160 -2.19 6.98 11.14
CA ARG A 160 -1.71 6.63 12.48
C ARG A 160 -0.81 5.42 12.44
N LYS A 161 -0.05 5.23 13.53
CA LYS A 161 0.74 4.03 13.79
C LYS A 161 -0.04 3.11 14.73
N ASP A 162 -0.10 1.82 14.42
CA ASP A 162 -0.77 0.83 15.27
C ASP A 162 0.18 0.15 16.26
N GLN A 163 -0.39 -0.64 17.17
CA GLN A 163 0.36 -1.39 18.20
C GLN A 163 1.32 -2.45 17.64
N TYR A 164 1.11 -2.89 16.40
CA TYR A 164 1.93 -3.88 15.72
C TYR A 164 3.00 -3.25 14.82
N ASN A 165 3.28 -1.96 15.01
CA ASN A 165 4.24 -1.20 14.20
C ASN A 165 3.88 -1.16 12.70
N ARG A 166 2.58 -1.26 12.38
CA ARG A 166 2.03 -1.00 11.04
C ARG A 166 1.50 0.41 11.00
N ILE A 167 1.49 0.98 9.80
CA ILE A 167 0.91 2.31 9.57
C ILE A 167 -0.47 2.11 8.99
N VAL A 168 -1.48 2.59 9.69
CA VAL A 168 -2.83 2.71 9.13
C VAL A 168 -2.79 3.85 8.11
N GLY A 169 -3.22 3.56 6.89
CA GLY A 169 -3.15 4.54 5.82
C GLY A 169 -4.25 4.39 4.78
N LEU A 170 -4.41 5.45 3.98
CA LEU A 170 -5.34 5.50 2.86
C LEU A 170 -4.58 5.41 1.55
N PRO A 171 -4.48 4.21 0.96
CA PRO A 171 -3.78 4.01 -0.29
C PRO A 171 -4.63 4.36 -1.52
N TYR A 172 -3.96 5.00 -2.47
CA TYR A 172 -4.46 5.34 -3.79
C TYR A 172 -3.51 4.76 -4.84
N ILE A 173 -4.03 3.91 -5.73
CA ILE A 173 -3.26 3.38 -6.86
C ILE A 173 -3.00 4.53 -7.82
N HIS A 174 -1.72 4.85 -8.00
CA HIS A 174 -1.31 5.99 -8.80
C HIS A 174 -1.47 5.72 -10.30
N ARG A 175 -2.09 6.65 -11.01
CA ARG A 175 -2.20 6.62 -12.48
C ARG A 175 -1.48 7.84 -13.06
N THR A 176 -0.86 7.67 -14.24
CA THR A 176 -0.05 8.73 -14.86
C THR A 176 -0.89 9.85 -15.45
N ILE A 177 -1.99 9.49 -16.11
CA ILE A 177 -2.85 10.41 -16.87
C ILE A 177 -4.19 10.61 -16.17
N LEU A 178 -4.70 9.58 -15.50
CA LEU A 178 -6.01 9.59 -14.84
C LEU A 178 -5.87 9.88 -13.34
N PRO A 179 -6.95 10.31 -12.66
CA PRO A 179 -6.96 10.48 -11.20
C PRO A 179 -6.56 9.19 -10.48
N ASP A 180 -5.92 9.27 -9.32
CA ASP A 180 -5.57 8.05 -8.59
C ASP A 180 -6.82 7.28 -8.13
N LYS A 181 -6.75 5.95 -8.08
CA LYS A 181 -7.89 5.13 -7.64
C LYS A 181 -7.78 4.81 -6.14
N PRO A 182 -8.78 5.14 -5.33
CA PRO A 182 -8.77 4.80 -3.90
C PRO A 182 -8.96 3.30 -3.71
N LEU A 183 -7.93 2.63 -3.19
CA LEU A 183 -7.92 1.18 -3.00
C LEU A 183 -8.99 0.69 -2.01
N PRO A 184 -9.23 1.33 -0.84
CA PRO A 184 -10.29 0.88 0.09
C PRO A 184 -11.67 0.81 -0.58
N LEU A 185 -12.02 1.83 -1.38
CA LEU A 185 -13.31 1.86 -2.08
C LEU A 185 -13.40 0.80 -3.19
N MET A 186 -12.28 0.48 -3.85
CA MET A 186 -12.25 -0.62 -4.82
C MET A 186 -12.51 -1.97 -4.14
N MET A 187 -11.90 -2.22 -2.98
CA MET A 187 -12.09 -3.46 -2.22
C MET A 187 -13.55 -3.67 -1.84
N LEU A 188 -14.21 -2.62 -1.34
CA LEU A 188 -15.63 -2.66 -0.99
C LEU A 188 -16.52 -2.90 -2.22
N LYS A 189 -16.26 -2.18 -3.32
CA LYS A 189 -17.05 -2.29 -4.55
C LYS A 189 -17.01 -3.68 -5.19
N GLU A 190 -15.85 -4.34 -5.11
CA GLU A 190 -15.65 -5.71 -5.63
C GLU A 190 -16.06 -6.80 -4.62
N GLY A 191 -16.45 -6.43 -3.40
CA GLY A 191 -16.84 -7.39 -2.35
C GLY A 191 -15.65 -8.21 -1.83
N MET A 192 -14.45 -7.62 -1.81
CA MET A 192 -13.23 -8.27 -1.32
C MET A 192 -12.94 -7.94 0.16
N ALA A 193 -13.63 -6.95 0.71
CA ALA A 193 -13.56 -6.56 2.11
C ALA A 193 -14.91 -5.99 2.59
N VAL A 194 -15.05 -5.85 3.90
CA VAL A 194 -16.19 -5.23 4.57
C VAL A 194 -15.76 -3.92 5.22
N VAL A 195 -16.72 -3.05 5.52
CA VAL A 195 -16.42 -1.81 6.26
C VAL A 195 -16.06 -2.14 7.71
N TYR A 196 -14.91 -1.64 8.16
CA TYR A 196 -14.48 -1.78 9.54
C TYR A 196 -15.11 -0.68 10.39
N THR A 197 -15.99 -1.05 11.32
CA THR A 197 -16.80 -0.11 12.13
C THR A 197 -16.36 0.03 13.59
N GLN A 198 -15.32 -0.69 14.02
CA GLN A 198 -14.90 -0.71 15.42
C GLN A 198 -14.10 0.55 15.82
N GLY A 199 -13.69 0.64 17.10
CA GLY A 199 -12.94 1.79 17.61
C GLY A 199 -11.62 2.05 16.84
N GLY A 200 -11.35 3.33 16.57
CA GLY A 200 -10.12 3.76 15.86
C GLY A 200 -10.16 3.56 14.34
N SER A 201 -11.36 3.49 13.76
CA SER A 201 -11.60 3.41 12.31
C SER A 201 -11.43 4.78 11.65
N GLU A 202 -10.77 4.78 10.48
CA GLU A 202 -10.57 5.98 9.68
C GLU A 202 -11.07 5.75 8.26
N TYR A 203 -12.06 6.54 7.83
CA TYR A 203 -12.76 6.35 6.55
C TYR A 203 -12.26 7.32 5.46
N GLY A 204 -11.24 8.11 5.76
CA GLY A 204 -10.72 9.14 4.86
C GLY A 204 -11.75 10.22 4.51
N PRO A 205 -11.57 10.91 3.38
CA PRO A 205 -12.41 12.07 3.01
C PRO A 205 -13.84 11.70 2.58
N TRP A 206 -14.16 10.41 2.50
CA TRP A 206 -15.45 9.92 2.02
C TRP A 206 -16.48 9.70 3.13
N GLY A 207 -16.01 9.53 4.36
CA GLY A 207 -16.86 9.15 5.49
C GLY A 207 -17.36 7.70 5.44
N LEU A 208 -17.98 7.29 6.55
CA LEU A 208 -18.52 5.96 6.76
C LEU A 208 -19.67 5.64 5.78
N GLU A 209 -20.58 6.60 5.57
CA GLU A 209 -21.79 6.44 4.77
C GLU A 209 -21.48 5.99 3.34
N LYS A 210 -20.49 6.62 2.68
CA LYS A 210 -20.10 6.24 1.32
C LYS A 210 -19.52 4.83 1.26
N MET A 211 -18.72 4.45 2.25
CA MET A 211 -18.15 3.11 2.32
C MET A 211 -19.23 2.05 2.50
N GLN A 212 -20.18 2.27 3.43
CA GLN A 212 -21.31 1.38 3.66
C GLN A 212 -22.18 1.25 2.41
N ARG A 213 -22.46 2.36 1.72
CA ARG A 213 -23.20 2.33 0.45
C ARG A 213 -22.53 1.43 -0.60
N LEU A 214 -21.20 1.51 -0.75
CA LEU A 214 -20.46 0.66 -1.69
C LEU A 214 -20.50 -0.81 -1.30
N GLU A 215 -20.42 -1.11 -0.01
CA GLU A 215 -20.59 -2.46 0.53
C GLU A 215 -21.99 -3.00 0.21
N ASP A 216 -23.04 -2.19 0.44
CA ASP A 216 -24.42 -2.59 0.16
C ASP A 216 -24.70 -2.77 -1.34
N GLU A 217 -24.07 -1.96 -2.19
CA GLU A 217 -24.08 -2.16 -3.65
C GLU A 217 -23.41 -3.49 -4.03
N ALA A 218 -22.29 -3.85 -3.41
CA ALA A 218 -21.61 -5.13 -3.64
C ALA A 218 -22.44 -6.32 -3.13
N LYS A 219 -23.13 -6.17 -1.99
CA LYS A 219 -24.09 -7.16 -1.44
C LYS A 219 -25.23 -7.41 -2.40
N ARG A 220 -25.92 -6.36 -2.85
CA ARG A 220 -27.04 -6.48 -3.81
C ARG A 220 -26.60 -7.10 -5.13
N ALA A 221 -25.40 -6.77 -5.58
CA ALA A 221 -24.82 -7.32 -6.81
C ALA A 221 -24.18 -8.71 -6.63
N LYS A 222 -24.17 -9.28 -5.41
CA LYS A 222 -23.58 -10.59 -5.09
C LYS A 222 -22.12 -10.71 -5.58
N ARG A 223 -21.31 -9.68 -5.36
CA ARG A 223 -19.89 -9.65 -5.78
C ARG A 223 -18.97 -10.22 -4.70
N GLY A 224 -17.88 -10.85 -5.13
CA GLY A 224 -16.84 -11.34 -4.24
C GLY A 224 -17.40 -12.26 -3.16
N MET A 225 -17.15 -11.93 -1.90
CA MET A 225 -17.63 -12.73 -0.77
C MET A 225 -19.16 -12.79 -0.66
N TRP A 226 -19.87 -11.80 -1.20
CA TRP A 226 -21.34 -11.73 -1.16
C TRP A 226 -22.03 -12.67 -2.15
N ALA A 227 -21.28 -13.36 -3.01
CA ALA A 227 -21.81 -14.38 -3.90
C ALA A 227 -22.18 -15.68 -3.16
N SER A 228 -21.48 -15.97 -2.06
CA SER A 228 -21.72 -17.16 -1.26
C SER A 228 -22.92 -16.99 -0.32
N ARG A 229 -23.57 -18.11 0.01
CA ARG A 229 -24.64 -18.16 1.04
C ARG A 229 -24.07 -18.15 2.46
N ASN A 230 -22.83 -18.60 2.63
CA ASN A 230 -22.17 -18.73 3.93
C ASN A 230 -21.19 -17.58 4.15
N VAL A 231 -21.68 -16.34 4.05
CA VAL A 231 -20.86 -15.16 4.30
C VAL A 231 -20.60 -15.04 5.79
N GLN A 232 -19.33 -14.89 6.15
CA GLN A 232 -18.93 -14.68 7.52
C GLN A 232 -18.14 -13.38 7.60
N LEU A 233 -18.58 -12.48 8.48
CA LEU A 233 -17.90 -11.21 8.67
C LEU A 233 -16.59 -11.44 9.46
N PRO A 234 -15.50 -10.74 9.12
CA PRO A 234 -14.24 -10.82 9.84
C PRO A 234 -14.37 -10.54 11.34
N SER A 235 -15.21 -9.58 11.71
CA SER A 235 -15.49 -9.25 13.12
C SER A 235 -16.09 -10.42 13.89
N ASP A 236 -17.01 -11.16 13.27
CA ASP A 236 -17.72 -12.27 13.91
C ASP A 236 -16.80 -13.48 14.01
N TYR A 237 -15.97 -13.71 13.00
CA TYR A 237 -14.92 -14.71 13.08
C TYR A 237 -13.94 -14.44 14.22
N LYS A 238 -13.45 -13.20 14.36
CA LYS A 238 -12.52 -12.81 15.44
C LYS A 238 -13.15 -13.01 16.82
N LYS A 239 -14.45 -12.74 16.99
CA LYS A 239 -15.18 -13.00 18.24
C LYS A 239 -15.25 -14.50 18.56
N ARG A 240 -15.68 -15.34 17.60
CA ARG A 240 -15.78 -16.79 17.83
C ARG A 240 -14.45 -17.45 18.14
N VAL A 241 -13.38 -17.07 17.44
CA VAL A 241 -12.02 -17.57 17.74
C VAL A 241 -11.58 -17.17 19.14
N LYS A 242 -11.89 -15.95 19.59
CA LYS A 242 -11.61 -15.49 20.95
C LYS A 242 -12.41 -16.27 22.00
N GLU A 243 -13.63 -16.66 21.67
CA GLU A 243 -14.55 -17.42 22.53
C GLU A 243 -14.28 -18.94 22.51
N GLY A 244 -13.37 -19.42 21.64
CA GLY A 244 -12.96 -20.83 21.59
C GLY A 244 -13.93 -21.75 20.85
N GLU A 245 -14.88 -21.21 20.10
CA GLU A 245 -15.82 -22.01 19.32
C GLU A 245 -15.16 -22.58 18.06
N THR A 246 -15.23 -23.90 17.89
CA THR A 246 -14.72 -24.60 16.72
C THR A 246 -15.55 -24.29 15.47
N PRO A 247 -14.97 -24.37 14.27
CA PRO A 247 -15.61 -23.88 13.06
C PRO A 247 -16.76 -24.81 12.64
N ILE A 248 -17.85 -24.22 12.15
CA ILE A 248 -18.86 -24.93 11.35
C ILE A 248 -18.21 -25.27 10.01
N VAL A 249 -17.38 -26.32 10.00
CA VAL A 249 -16.94 -26.94 8.76
C VAL A 249 -18.07 -27.84 8.31
N GLU A 250 -18.77 -27.45 7.24
CA GLU A 250 -19.51 -28.43 6.45
C GLU A 250 -18.50 -29.44 5.92
N THR A 251 -18.44 -30.61 6.57
CA THR A 251 -18.00 -31.81 5.90
C THR A 251 -18.93 -31.95 4.70
N LYS A 252 -18.44 -31.61 3.50
CA LYS A 252 -18.97 -32.24 2.30
C LYS A 252 -18.92 -33.72 2.58
N SER A 253 -20.08 -34.30 2.87
CA SER A 253 -20.30 -35.74 2.86
C SER A 253 -19.96 -36.18 1.45
N SER A 254 -18.69 -36.48 1.20
CA SER A 254 -18.35 -37.38 0.13
C SER A 254 -19.00 -38.68 0.56
N LYS A 255 -20.14 -39.00 -0.07
CA LYS A 255 -20.57 -40.40 -0.16
C LYS A 255 -19.35 -41.16 -0.68
N LYS A 256 -18.60 -41.80 0.23
CA LYS A 256 -17.74 -42.91 -0.15
C LYS A 256 -18.70 -43.93 -0.75
N SER A 257 -18.75 -44.00 -2.08
CA SER A 257 -19.15 -45.22 -2.75
C SER A 257 -18.21 -46.29 -2.22
N ALA A 258 -18.70 -47.11 -1.29
CA ALA A 258 -18.01 -48.29 -0.84
C ALA A 258 -17.80 -49.16 -2.08
N GLU A 259 -16.57 -49.26 -2.57
CA GLU A 259 -16.22 -50.33 -3.49
C GLU A 259 -16.35 -51.64 -2.70
N PRO A 260 -17.06 -52.65 -3.25
CA PRO A 260 -17.22 -53.93 -2.57
C PRO A 260 -15.85 -54.56 -2.32
N GLY A 261 -15.65 -55.01 -1.08
CA GLY A 261 -14.39 -55.55 -0.60
C GLY A 261 -13.95 -56.77 -1.38
N PHE A 262 -12.64 -57.04 -1.40
CA PHE A 262 -12.00 -58.15 -2.11
C PHE A 262 -12.68 -59.52 -1.90
N PHE A 263 -13.21 -59.78 -0.69
CA PHE A 263 -13.92 -61.02 -0.35
C PHE A 263 -15.31 -61.13 -1.00
N GLU A 264 -15.98 -60.01 -1.28
CA GLU A 264 -17.29 -59.98 -1.95
C GLU A 264 -17.17 -60.26 -3.46
N LYS A 265 -16.06 -59.83 -4.06
CA LYS A 265 -15.70 -60.19 -5.45
C LYS A 265 -15.35 -61.69 -5.58
N LEU A 266 -14.74 -62.29 -4.55
CA LEU A 266 -14.40 -63.71 -4.54
C LEU A 266 -15.64 -64.61 -4.44
N GLY A 267 -16.64 -64.21 -3.62
CA GLY A 267 -17.90 -64.95 -3.46
C GLY A 267 -18.73 -65.03 -4.75
N ARG A 268 -18.71 -63.98 -5.59
CA ARG A 268 -19.37 -63.99 -6.91
C ARG A 268 -18.67 -64.87 -7.95
N TRP A 269 -17.40 -65.19 -7.77
CA TRP A 269 -16.67 -66.07 -8.69
C TRP A 269 -16.91 -67.55 -8.38
N LEU A 270 -17.17 -67.90 -7.13
CA LEU A 270 -17.39 -69.30 -6.70
C LEU A 270 -18.86 -69.75 -6.73
N GLY A 271 -19.82 -68.83 -6.96
CA GLY A 271 -21.27 -69.12 -6.96
C GLY A 271 -21.89 -69.39 -8.34
N SER A 272 -21.11 -69.58 -9.40
CA SER A 272 -21.63 -69.91 -10.73
C SER A 272 -21.10 -71.26 -11.19
N LYS A 273 -21.69 -72.33 -10.66
CA LYS A 273 -21.87 -73.62 -11.33
C LYS A 273 -22.82 -74.46 -10.48
N THR A 274 -23.77 -75.07 -11.19
CA THR A 274 -24.90 -75.93 -10.79
C THR A 274 -26.05 -75.26 -10.07
#